data_AF-A0A9W6M396-F1
#
_entry.id   AF-A0A9W6M396-F1
#
_cell.length_a   1.000
_cell.length_b   1.000
_cell.length_c   1.000
_cell.angle_alpha   90.00
_cell.angle_beta   90.00
_cell.angle_gamma   90.00
#
_symmetry.space_group_name_H-M   'P 1'
#
loop_
_entity.id
_entity.type
_entity.pdbx_description
1 polymer ?
#
loop_
_entity_poly.entity_id
_entity_poly.type
_entity_poly.pdbx_seq_one_letter_code
_entity_poly.pdbx_strand_id
1 'polypeptide(L)'
;MSDGSWAPFTPSERNQFIRLVRDFDDLHVFLLQYFVSPTAWLSAHGLQEEISSIYMASVQTPLAAVFQRPQAEWSEPVEQAANDLRAAGLADIPLTTMMSADGVLASRTNEKGLRFLAFIVESPAAEAEPPEDL
;
A
#
# COMPACT_ATOMS: atom_id res chain seq x y z
N MET A 1 -4.52 -31.87 -18.86
CA MET A 1 -3.25 -31.78 -18.12
C MET A 1 -2.95 -30.31 -17.87
N SER A 2 -3.04 -29.91 -16.60
CA SER A 2 -2.44 -28.71 -16.01
C SER A 2 -3.03 -27.34 -16.37
N ASP A 3 -4.32 -27.15 -16.16
CA ASP A 3 -4.97 -25.90 -15.82
C ASP A 3 -4.61 -25.47 -14.37
N GLY A 4 -3.30 -25.40 -14.11
CA GLY A 4 -2.74 -25.11 -12.80
C GLY A 4 -2.68 -23.60 -12.53
N SER A 5 -3.12 -23.20 -11.33
CA SER A 5 -2.73 -22.06 -10.48
C SER A 5 -2.56 -20.64 -11.06
N TRP A 6 -2.62 -20.42 -12.37
CA TRP A 6 -2.22 -19.17 -13.02
C TRP A 6 -3.33 -18.52 -13.87
N ALA A 7 -4.55 -19.06 -13.77
CA ALA A 7 -5.67 -18.76 -14.66
C ALA A 7 -6.14 -17.28 -14.73
N PRO A 8 -5.88 -16.37 -13.77
CA PRO A 8 -6.31 -14.97 -13.95
C PRO A 8 -5.29 -14.05 -14.66
N PHE A 9 -4.07 -14.51 -14.96
CA PHE A 9 -2.99 -13.65 -15.50
C PHE A 9 -2.51 -14.08 -16.88
N THR A 10 -2.38 -13.11 -17.79
CA THR A 10 -1.76 -13.33 -19.10
C THR A 10 -0.23 -13.52 -18.99
N PRO A 11 0.44 -14.16 -19.96
CA PRO A 11 1.90 -14.29 -19.94
C PRO A 11 2.65 -12.95 -19.86
N SER A 12 2.12 -11.91 -20.51
CA SER A 12 2.70 -10.56 -20.46
C SER A 12 2.63 -9.96 -19.05
N GLU A 13 1.47 -10.06 -18.40
CA GLU A 13 1.29 -9.59 -17.01
C GLU A 13 2.20 -10.34 -16.06
N ARG A 14 2.31 -11.67 -16.17
CA ARG A 14 3.22 -12.47 -15.34
C ARG A 14 4.66 -12.00 -15.50
N ASN A 15 5.12 -11.80 -16.74
CA ASN A 15 6.48 -11.31 -16.99
C ASN A 15 6.71 -9.90 -16.44
N GLN A 16 5.70 -9.03 -16.48
CA GLN A 16 5.77 -7.71 -15.88
C GLN A 16 5.83 -7.80 -14.34
N PHE A 17 4.94 -8.57 -13.73
CA PHE A 17 4.84 -8.71 -12.27
C PHE A 17 6.06 -9.43 -11.67
N ILE A 18 6.62 -10.44 -12.33
CA ILE A 18 7.87 -11.10 -11.90
C ILE A 18 9.03 -10.10 -11.83
N ARG A 19 9.08 -9.11 -12.72
CA ARG A 19 10.11 -8.06 -12.65
C ARG A 19 9.90 -7.17 -11.44
N LEU A 20 8.66 -6.71 -11.24
CA LEU A 20 8.29 -5.88 -10.09
C LEU A 20 8.57 -6.60 -8.74
N VAL A 21 8.33 -7.91 -8.64
CA VAL A 21 8.67 -8.71 -7.45
C VAL A 21 10.16 -8.67 -7.11
N ARG A 22 11.04 -8.50 -8.10
CA ARG A 22 12.49 -8.40 -7.87
C ARG A 22 12.92 -7.00 -7.46
N ASP A 23 12.14 -6.00 -7.84
CA ASP A 23 12.46 -4.59 -7.66
C ASP A 23 11.85 -4.03 -6.36
N PHE A 24 10.81 -4.68 -5.84
CA PHE A 24 10.07 -4.26 -4.64
C PHE A 24 10.44 -5.07 -3.41
N ASP A 25 10.61 -4.36 -2.31
CA ASP A 25 10.75 -4.92 -0.97
C ASP A 25 9.40 -4.97 -0.24
N ASP A 26 9.44 -5.38 1.04
CA ASP A 26 8.27 -5.50 1.89
C ASP A 26 7.55 -4.17 2.13
N LEU A 27 8.26 -3.03 2.11
CA LEU A 27 7.65 -1.71 2.26
C LEU A 27 6.76 -1.36 1.07
N HIS A 28 7.21 -1.67 -0.15
CA HIS A 28 6.41 -1.44 -1.35
C HIS A 28 5.11 -2.27 -1.31
N VAL A 29 5.22 -3.54 -0.94
CA VAL A 29 4.08 -4.45 -0.86
C VAL A 29 3.12 -3.99 0.24
N PHE A 30 3.65 -3.65 1.42
CA PHE A 30 2.88 -3.12 2.54
C PHE A 30 2.10 -1.87 2.15
N LEU A 31 2.76 -0.84 1.58
CA LEU A 31 2.08 0.39 1.18
C LEU A 31 0.99 0.12 0.15
N LEU A 32 1.25 -0.78 -0.80
CA LEU A 32 0.26 -1.15 -1.81
C LEU A 32 -0.95 -1.87 -1.19
N GLN A 33 -0.76 -2.73 -0.18
CA GLN A 33 -1.85 -3.37 0.56
C GLN A 33 -2.61 -2.34 1.42
N TYR A 34 -1.90 -1.56 2.23
CA TYR A 34 -2.48 -0.53 3.11
C TYR A 34 -3.40 0.42 2.32
N PHE A 35 -2.93 0.91 1.16
CA PHE A 35 -3.69 1.82 0.32
C PHE A 35 -4.78 1.17 -0.54
N VAL A 36 -5.04 -0.15 -0.42
CA VAL A 36 -6.28 -0.74 -0.93
C VAL A 36 -7.47 -0.17 -0.17
N SER A 37 -7.38 -0.14 1.16
CA SER A 37 -8.39 0.43 2.05
C SER A 37 -7.75 0.81 3.40
N PRO A 38 -7.23 2.04 3.52
CA PRO A 38 -6.66 2.54 4.77
C PRO A 38 -7.61 2.39 5.95
N THR A 39 -8.90 2.68 5.75
CA THR A 39 -9.94 2.54 6.77
C THR A 39 -10.09 1.10 7.25
N ALA A 40 -10.10 0.11 6.34
CA ALA A 40 -10.24 -1.29 6.74
C ALA A 40 -9.01 -1.78 7.50
N TRP A 41 -7.82 -1.37 7.06
CA TRP A 41 -6.56 -1.70 7.73
C TRP A 41 -6.52 -1.12 9.16
N LEU A 42 -6.79 0.18 9.31
CA LEU A 42 -6.79 0.86 10.62
C LEU A 42 -7.83 0.27 11.58
N SER A 43 -9.01 -0.11 11.07
CA SER A 43 -10.04 -0.79 11.86
C SER A 43 -9.56 -2.16 12.37
N ALA A 44 -8.96 -2.97 11.50
CA ALA A 44 -8.45 -4.30 11.84
C ALA A 44 -7.35 -4.26 12.91
N HIS A 45 -6.60 -3.16 12.97
CA HIS A 45 -5.50 -2.95 13.93
C HIS A 45 -5.91 -2.13 15.17
N GLY A 46 -7.20 -1.78 15.31
CA GLY A 46 -7.70 -1.01 16.46
C GLY A 46 -7.28 0.47 16.47
N LEU A 47 -6.83 1.01 15.35
CA LEU A 47 -6.33 2.39 15.20
C LEU A 47 -7.36 3.37 14.63
N GLN A 48 -8.62 2.93 14.46
CA GLN A 48 -9.71 3.76 13.95
C GLN A 48 -9.93 5.04 14.77
N GLU A 49 -9.73 4.98 16.09
CA GLU A 49 -9.92 6.15 16.96
C GLU A 49 -8.85 7.22 16.76
N GLU A 50 -7.61 6.82 16.44
CA GLU A 50 -6.48 7.76 16.24
C GLU A 50 -6.70 8.69 15.03
N ILE A 51 -7.46 8.22 14.04
CA ILE A 51 -7.80 8.98 12.85
C ILE A 51 -9.18 9.65 12.91
N SER A 52 -10.00 9.34 13.92
CA SER A 52 -11.40 9.80 14.01
C SER A 52 -11.54 11.31 14.22
N SER A 53 -10.51 11.96 14.77
CA SER A 53 -10.48 13.42 14.98
C SER A 53 -9.86 14.19 13.82
N ILE A 54 -9.40 13.52 12.75
CA ILE A 54 -8.82 14.19 11.60
C ILE A 54 -9.94 14.93 10.86
N TYR A 55 -9.79 16.25 10.75
CA TYR A 55 -10.64 17.06 9.87
C TYR A 55 -9.96 17.32 8.52
N MET A 56 -8.67 17.67 8.58
CA MET A 56 -7.81 17.89 7.42
C MET A 56 -6.39 17.47 7.78
N ALA A 57 -5.76 16.68 6.92
CA ALA A 57 -4.40 16.19 7.13
C ALA A 57 -3.74 15.85 5.79
N SER A 58 -2.43 15.60 5.83
CA SER A 58 -1.71 15.05 4.68
C SER A 58 -1.96 13.55 4.56
N VAL A 59 -1.83 12.98 3.36
CA VAL A 59 -2.00 11.52 3.12
C VAL A 59 -1.03 10.68 3.96
N GLN A 60 0.15 11.21 4.30
CA GLN A 60 1.10 10.53 5.18
C GLN A 60 0.70 10.55 6.67
N THR A 61 -0.27 11.36 7.09
CA THR A 61 -0.60 11.53 8.52
C THR A 61 -1.01 10.22 9.20
N PRO A 62 -1.90 9.38 8.63
CA PRO A 62 -2.24 8.09 9.22
C PRO A 62 -1.04 7.13 9.31
N LEU A 63 -0.01 7.28 8.47
CA LEU A 63 1.17 6.42 8.51
C LEU A 63 1.98 6.59 9.81
N ALA A 64 1.83 7.72 10.51
CA ALA A 64 2.45 7.89 11.83
C ALA A 64 1.90 6.87 12.85
N ALA A 65 0.59 6.58 12.80
CA ALA A 65 -0.05 5.56 13.65
C ALA A 65 0.34 4.14 13.22
N VAL A 66 0.55 3.94 11.91
CA VAL A 66 0.99 2.66 11.33
C VAL A 66 2.40 2.29 11.82
N PHE A 67 3.37 3.20 11.64
CA PHE A 67 4.79 2.88 11.90
C PHE A 67 5.21 3.05 13.36
N GLN A 68 4.42 3.79 14.16
CA GLN A 68 4.62 4.04 15.59
C GLN A 68 6.05 4.47 15.96
N ARG A 69 6.73 5.18 15.04
CA ARG A 69 8.11 5.65 15.21
C ARG A 69 8.26 7.08 14.67
N PRO A 70 9.32 7.82 15.07
CA PRO A 70 9.54 9.18 14.61
C PRO A 70 9.50 9.30 13.09
N GLN A 71 8.84 10.34 12.57
CA GLN A 71 8.67 10.54 11.13
C GLN A 71 9.99 10.50 10.35
N ALA A 72 11.07 11.04 10.94
CA ALA A 72 12.40 11.06 10.34
C ALA A 72 12.98 9.65 10.05
N GLU A 73 12.46 8.60 10.70
CA GLU A 73 12.92 7.22 10.51
C GLU A 73 12.21 6.50 9.36
N TRP A 74 11.05 6.98 8.90
CA TRP A 74 10.27 6.28 7.86
C TRP A 74 9.89 7.14 6.66
N SER A 75 9.91 8.47 6.77
CA SER A 75 9.36 9.32 5.71
C SER A 75 10.09 9.23 4.38
N GLU A 76 11.42 9.15 4.40
CA GLU A 76 12.23 9.06 3.17
C GLU A 76 12.05 7.70 2.47
N PRO A 77 12.18 6.54 3.16
CA PRO A 77 11.86 5.23 2.56
C PRO A 77 10.43 5.15 2.02
N VAL A 78 9.44 5.68 2.76
CA VAL A 78 8.03 5.69 2.33
C VAL A 78 7.82 6.57 1.10
N GLU A 79 8.48 7.72 1.03
CA GLU A 79 8.43 8.60 -0.15
C GLU A 79 9.05 7.93 -1.37
N GLN A 80 10.19 7.26 -1.20
CA GLN A 80 10.83 6.50 -2.27
C GLN A 80 9.93 5.37 -2.76
N ALA A 81 9.41 4.53 -1.87
CA ALA A 81 8.52 3.44 -2.24
C ALA A 81 7.21 3.93 -2.89
N ALA A 82 6.62 5.02 -2.42
CA ALA A 82 5.45 5.64 -3.04
C ALA A 82 5.75 6.13 -4.46
N ASN A 83 6.94 6.72 -4.69
CA ASN A 83 7.37 7.16 -6.01
C ASN A 83 7.60 5.97 -6.96
N ASP A 84 8.18 4.88 -6.48
CA ASP A 84 8.41 3.67 -7.27
C ASP A 84 7.11 2.96 -7.65
N LEU A 85 6.14 2.87 -6.72
CA LEU A 85 4.80 2.36 -6.99
C LEU A 85 4.06 3.23 -8.04
N ARG A 86 4.24 4.55 -7.99
CA ARG A 86 3.69 5.49 -8.98
C ARG A 86 4.36 5.33 -10.34
N ALA A 87 5.69 5.21 -10.38
CA ALA A 87 6.44 4.98 -11.62
C ALA A 87 6.07 3.63 -12.28
N ALA A 88 5.80 2.61 -11.48
CA ALA A 88 5.29 1.31 -11.94
C ALA A 88 3.81 1.34 -12.35
N GLY A 89 3.09 2.44 -12.05
CA GLY A 89 1.68 2.62 -12.34
C GLY A 89 0.76 1.72 -11.49
N LEU A 90 1.13 1.42 -10.25
CA LEU A 90 0.37 0.56 -9.33
C LEU A 90 -0.45 1.34 -8.31
N ALA A 91 0.03 2.53 -7.92
CA ALA A 91 -0.65 3.42 -7.00
C ALA A 91 -0.33 4.88 -7.29
N ASP A 92 -1.18 5.79 -6.83
CA ASP A 92 -0.91 7.23 -6.80
C ASP A 92 -1.10 7.76 -5.38
N ILE A 93 0.00 7.90 -4.64
CA ILE A 93 0.01 8.20 -3.20
C ILE A 93 0.61 9.59 -3.00
N PRO A 94 -0.22 10.66 -3.02
CA PRO A 94 0.28 12.02 -2.87
C PRO A 94 0.53 12.36 -1.40
N LEU A 95 1.57 11.76 -0.81
CA LEU A 95 1.88 11.75 0.64
C LEU A 95 1.73 13.11 1.34
N THR A 96 2.21 14.18 0.71
CA THR A 96 2.24 15.54 1.29
C THR A 96 0.98 16.36 1.00
N THR A 97 0.05 15.86 0.18
CA THR A 97 -1.16 16.60 -0.19
C THR A 97 -2.14 16.65 0.96
N MET A 98 -2.54 17.86 1.36
CA MET A 98 -3.57 18.09 2.37
C MET A 98 -4.96 17.81 1.79
N MET A 99 -5.73 16.99 2.50
CA MET A 99 -7.09 16.60 2.11
C MET A 99 -8.00 16.52 3.34
N SER A 100 -9.31 16.40 3.10
CA SER A 100 -10.27 16.02 4.14
C SER A 100 -9.97 14.62 4.69
N ALA A 101 -10.58 14.26 5.82
CA ALA A 101 -10.49 12.91 6.40
C ALA A 101 -10.74 11.80 5.36
N ASP A 102 -11.86 11.90 4.62
CA ASP A 102 -12.21 10.93 3.58
C ASP A 102 -11.17 10.88 2.44
N GLY A 103 -10.57 12.03 2.09
CA GLY A 103 -9.54 12.10 1.07
C GLY A 103 -8.22 11.45 1.51
N VAL A 104 -7.83 11.64 2.77
CA VAL A 104 -6.62 11.04 3.36
C VAL A 104 -6.73 9.50 3.40
N LEU A 105 -7.93 8.98 3.63
CA LEU A 105 -8.21 7.54 3.77
C LEU A 105 -8.71 6.88 2.46
N ALA A 106 -8.76 7.62 1.36
CA ALA A 106 -9.18 7.10 0.08
C ALA A 106 -8.21 6.03 -0.43
N SER A 107 -8.75 5.02 -1.13
CA SER A 107 -7.95 4.01 -1.84
C SER A 107 -7.01 4.68 -2.84
N ARG A 108 -5.74 4.27 -2.84
CA ARG A 108 -4.71 4.76 -3.78
C ARG A 108 -4.12 3.65 -4.65
N THR A 109 -4.41 2.40 -4.33
CA THR A 109 -4.05 1.24 -5.15
C THR A 109 -5.02 1.13 -6.32
N ASN A 110 -4.49 1.22 -7.54
CA ASN A 110 -5.32 1.16 -8.76
C ASN A 110 -5.56 -0.29 -9.20
N GLU A 111 -6.30 -0.50 -10.30
CA GLU A 111 -6.62 -1.84 -10.80
C GLU A 111 -5.37 -2.69 -11.10
N LYS A 112 -4.31 -2.09 -11.64
CA LYS A 112 -3.05 -2.81 -11.89
C LYS A 112 -2.37 -3.19 -10.57
N GLY A 113 -2.40 -2.31 -9.57
CA GLY A 113 -1.94 -2.59 -8.21
C GLY A 113 -2.70 -3.74 -7.57
N LEU A 114 -4.03 -3.76 -7.68
CA LEU A 114 -4.87 -4.86 -7.19
C LEU A 114 -4.56 -6.19 -7.89
N ARG A 115 -4.34 -6.17 -9.20
CA ARG A 115 -3.92 -7.34 -9.96
C ARG A 115 -2.52 -7.82 -9.56
N PHE A 116 -1.59 -6.90 -9.30
CA PHE A 116 -0.26 -7.24 -8.79
C PHE A 116 -0.34 -7.86 -7.40
N LEU A 117 -1.12 -7.31 -6.48
CA LEU A 117 -1.34 -7.91 -5.16
C LEU A 117 -1.93 -9.32 -5.25
N ALA A 118 -2.95 -9.52 -6.10
CA ALA A 118 -3.51 -10.84 -6.35
C ALA A 118 -2.50 -11.84 -6.97
N PHE A 119 -1.38 -11.36 -7.51
CA PHE A 119 -0.30 -12.19 -8.03
C PHE A 119 0.71 -12.61 -6.96
N ILE A 120 0.92 -11.81 -5.91
CA ILE A 120 2.03 -11.99 -4.95
C ILE A 120 1.57 -12.26 -3.51
N VAL A 121 0.34 -11.89 -3.14
CA VAL A 121 -0.17 -11.95 -1.77
C VAL A 121 -1.25 -13.02 -1.65
N GLU A 122 -1.14 -13.86 -0.63
CA GLU A 122 -2.16 -14.87 -0.27
C GLU A 122 -3.14 -14.39 0.82
N SER A 123 -2.76 -13.36 1.59
CA SER A 123 -3.54 -12.80 2.70
C SER A 123 -4.34 -11.54 2.33
N PRO A 124 -5.42 -11.21 3.06
CA PRO A 124 -6.14 -9.96 2.90
C PRO A 124 -5.27 -8.73 3.14
N ALA A 125 -5.50 -7.65 2.38
CA ALA A 125 -4.76 -6.39 2.54
C ALA A 125 -4.92 -5.76 3.93
N ALA A 126 -6.04 -6.01 4.63
CA ALA A 126 -6.29 -5.51 5.98
C ALA A 126 -5.45 -6.20 7.07
N GLU A 127 -4.77 -7.30 6.73
CA GLU A 127 -3.88 -8.07 7.63
C GLU A 127 -2.40 -7.86 7.30
N ALA A 128 -2.08 -6.87 6.45
CA ALA A 128 -0.70 -6.57 6.09
C ALA A 128 0.05 -5.98 7.29
N GLU A 129 1.19 -6.57 7.66
CA GLU A 129 2.04 -6.04 8.72
C GLU A 129 3.02 -5.00 8.15
N PRO A 130 3.24 -3.85 8.81
CA PRO A 130 4.28 -2.93 8.41
C PRO A 130 5.66 -3.58 8.59
N PRO A 131 6.62 -3.34 7.68
CA PRO A 131 7.96 -3.90 7.83
C PRO A 131 8.65 -3.37 9.09
N GLU A 132 9.42 -4.22 9.76
CA GLU A 132 10.16 -3.85 10.97
C GLU A 132 11.37 -2.95 10.62
N ASP A 133 12.05 -3.26 9.52
CA ASP A 133 13.24 -2.57 9.00
C ASP A 133 12.84 -1.50 7.96
N LEU A 134 13.22 -0.24 8.21
CA LEU A 134 12.99 0.93 7.34
C LEU A 134 14.29 1.73 7.16
#